data_AF-A0A357YAJ7-F1
#
_entry.id   AF-A0A357YAJ7-F1
#
_cell.length_a   1.000
_cell.length_b   1.000
_cell.length_c   1.000
_cell.angle_alpha   90.00
_cell.angle_beta   90.00
_cell.angle_gamma   90.00
#
_symmetry.space_group_name_H-M   'P 1'
#
loop_
_entity.id
_entity.type
_entity.pdbx_description
1 polymer ?
#
loop_
_entity_poly.entity_id
_entity_poly.type
_entity_poly.pdbx_seq_one_letter_code
_entity_poly.pdbx_strand_id
1 'polypeptide(L)' 'MSVNAIAKTLGVTQSAASQHLRVLKTAGLVRDERRGYWIYYSLNQEALEACRKRLNRVCTCGCGGGGKPC' A
#
# COMPACT_ATOMS: atom_id res chain seq x y z
N MET A 1 2.56 11.26 3.04
CA MET A 1 1.69 12.06 2.11
C MET A 1 0.33 12.27 2.76
N SER A 2 -0.44 13.29 2.34
CA SER A 2 -1.82 13.47 2.81
C SER A 2 -2.78 12.52 2.09
N VAL A 3 -3.91 12.17 2.73
CA VAL A 3 -4.91 11.24 2.18
C VAL A 3 -5.51 11.75 0.87
N ASN A 4 -5.66 13.07 0.72
CA ASN A 4 -6.21 13.69 -0.50
C ASN A 4 -5.28 13.52 -1.70
N ALA A 5 -3.95 13.62 -1.49
CA ALA A 5 -2.97 13.34 -2.52
C ALA A 5 -3.01 11.86 -2.94
N ILE A 6 -3.12 10.95 -1.98
CA ILE A 6 -3.20 9.50 -2.22
C ILE A 6 -4.47 9.15 -3.00
N ALA A 7 -5.62 9.72 -2.62
CA ALA A 7 -6.89 9.54 -3.31
C ALA A 7 -6.81 9.98 -4.79
N LYS A 8 -6.21 11.15 -5.05
CA LYS A 8 -6.02 11.69 -6.40
C LYS A 8 -5.09 10.82 -7.26
N THR A 9 -3.98 10.36 -6.70
CA THR A 9 -3.02 9.50 -7.42
C THR A 9 -3.61 8.12 -7.73
N LEU A 10 -4.41 7.56 -6.83
CA LEU A 10 -5.06 6.26 -7.02
C LEU A 10 -6.36 6.35 -7.84
N GLY A 11 -6.85 7.55 -8.15
CA GLY A 11 -8.14 7.74 -8.84
C GLY A 11 -9.35 7.27 -8.03
N VAL A 12 -9.22 7.21 -6.70
CA VAL A 12 -10.28 6.74 -5.79
C VAL A 12 -10.84 7.88 -4.94
N THR A 13 -12.02 7.66 -4.35
CA THR A 13 -12.60 8.62 -3.40
C THR A 13 -11.76 8.71 -2.13
N GLN A 14 -11.84 9.83 -1.40
CA GLN A 14 -11.12 9.98 -0.12
C GLN A 14 -11.52 8.92 0.91
N SER A 15 -12.80 8.53 0.95
CA SER A 15 -13.29 7.45 1.82
C SER A 15 -12.66 6.11 1.46
N ALA A 16 -12.59 5.78 0.17
CA ALA A 16 -11.92 4.56 -0.30
C ALA A 16 -10.42 4.58 0.00
N ALA A 17 -9.74 5.71 -0.21
CA ALA A 17 -8.33 5.87 0.15
C ALA A 17 -8.10 5.67 1.65
N SER A 18 -8.94 6.26 2.51
CA SER A 18 -8.87 6.07 3.97
C SER A 18 -9.08 4.62 4.37
N GLN A 19 -10.07 3.95 3.76
CA GLN A 19 -10.34 2.54 4.00
C GLN A 19 -9.15 1.66 3.59
N HIS A 20 -8.58 1.87 2.40
CA HIS A 20 -7.38 1.15 1.96
C HIS A 20 -6.19 1.39 2.89
N LEU A 21 -5.94 2.64 3.31
CA LEU A 21 -4.86 2.96 4.25
C LEU A 21 -5.07 2.29 5.61
N ARG A 22 -6.32 2.16 6.07
CA ARG A 22 -6.63 1.42 7.29
C ARG A 22 -6.31 -0.07 7.16
N VAL A 23 -6.69 -0.70 6.03
CA VAL A 23 -6.36 -2.11 5.75
C VAL A 23 -4.84 -2.30 5.68
N LEU A 24 -4.14 -1.43 4.94
CA LEU A 24 -2.68 -1.48 4.82
C LEU A 24 -1.98 -1.29 6.18
N LYS A 25 -2.54 -0.43 7.05
CA LYS A 25 -2.03 -0.22 8.41
C LYS A 25 -2.21 -1.49 9.24
N THR A 26 -3.40 -2.10 9.21
CA THR A 26 -3.66 -3.36 9.92
C THR A 26 -2.77 -4.49 9.41
N ALA A 27 -2.42 -4.49 8.12
CA ALA A 27 -1.46 -5.43 7.54
C ALA A 27 0.02 -5.11 7.86
N GLY A 28 0.31 -3.99 8.54
CA GLY A 28 1.67 -3.57 8.88
C GLY A 28 2.48 -2.98 7.73
N LEU A 29 1.85 -2.73 6.58
CA LEU A 29 2.48 -2.24 5.34
C LEU A 29 2.67 -0.72 5.30
N VAL A 30 1.84 0.02 6.03
CA VAL A 30 1.97 1.47 6.19
C VAL A 30 2.02 1.84 7.66
N ARG A 31 2.73 2.93 7.95
CA ARG A 31 2.78 3.56 9.27
C ARG A 31 2.06 4.91 9.15
N ASP A 32 1.34 5.27 10.21
CA ASP A 32 0.77 6.59 10.36
C ASP A 32 1.51 7.35 11.45
N GLU A 33 1.83 8.60 11.16
CA GLU A 33 2.43 9.53 12.11
C GLU A 33 1.51 10.74 12.23
N ARG A 34 1.01 10.97 13.45
CA ARG A 34 0.17 12.14 13.73
C ARG A 34 1.07 13.35 13.97
N ARG A 35 1.06 14.31 13.04
CA ARG A 35 1.74 15.60 13.19
C ARG A 35 0.71 16.71 13.30
N GLY A 36 0.42 17.08 14.55
CA GLY A 36 -0.60 18.08 14.87
C GLY A 36 -2.00 17.65 14.43
N TYR A 37 -2.61 18.43 13.54
CA TYR A 37 -3.95 18.18 13.01
C TYR A 37 -3.98 17.12 11.89
N TRP A 38 -2.82 16.81 11.29
CA TRP A 38 -2.75 15.96 10.10
C TRP A 38 -2.14 14.59 10.42
N ILE A 39 -2.73 13.55 9.84
CA ILE A 39 -2.18 12.19 9.87
C ILE A 39 -1.40 11.97 8.57
N TYR A 40 -0.10 11.73 8.71
CA TYR A 40 0.77 11.42 7.60
C TYR A 40 0.95 9.91 7.49
N TYR A 41 0.73 9.37 6.30
CA TYR A 41 1.02 7.98 6.01
C TYR A 41 2.39 7.86 5.33
N SER A 42 3.15 6.87 5.76
CA SER A 42 4.44 6.45 5.20
C SER A 42 4.44 4.93 4.97
N LEU A 43 5.18 4.48 3.96
CA LEU A 43 5.30 3.05 3.66
C LEU A 43 6.31 2.40 4.59
N ASN A 44 5.98 1.21 5.08
CA ASN A 44 6.91 0.36 5.81
C ASN A 44 7.67 -0.51 4.80
N GLN A 45 8.82 -0.01 4.33
CA GLN A 45 9.61 -0.68 3.28
C GLN A 45 10.00 -2.11 3.66
N GLU A 46 10.38 -2.37 4.92
CA GLU A 46 10.74 -3.71 5.40
C GLU A 46 9.56 -4.69 5.29
N ALA A 47 8.37 -4.28 5.73
CA ALA A 47 7.16 -5.10 5.63
C ALA A 47 6.76 -5.34 4.16
N LEU A 48 6.90 -4.32 3.31
CA LEU A 48 6.62 -4.43 1.89
C LEU A 48 7.60 -5.40 1.20
N GLU A 49 8.88 -5.35 1.53
CA GLU A 49 9.88 -6.29 1.02
C GLU A 49 9.63 -7.71 1.49
N ALA A 50 9.25 -7.91 2.75
CA ALA A 50 8.88 -9.22 3.28
C ALA A 50 7.64 -9.77 2.55
N CYS A 51 6.63 -8.94 2.34
CA CYS A 51 5.45 -9.29 1.54
C CYS A 51 5.85 -9.63 0.10
N ARG A 52 6.72 -8.83 -0.55
CA ARG A 52 7.22 -9.11 -1.91
C ARG A 52 7.93 -10.45 -1.97
N LYS A 53 8.83 -10.75 -1.01
CA LYS A 53 9.53 -12.05 -0.94
C LYS A 53 8.57 -13.22 -0.80
N ARG A 54 7.51 -13.06 0.00
CA ARG A 54 6.45 -14.07 0.15
C ARG A 54 5.63 -14.23 -1.12
N LEU A 55 5.22 -13.12 -1.75
CA LEU A 55 4.48 -13.14 -3.01
C LEU A 55 5.27 -13.85 -4.11
N ASN A 56 6.58 -13.59 -4.18
CA ASN A 56 7.47 -14.22 -5.16
C ASN A 56 7.67 -15.74 -4.93
N ARG A 57 7.36 -16.25 -3.72
CA ARG A 57 7.32 -17.70 -3.47
C ARG A 57 6.02 -18.34 -3.94
N VAL A 58 4.92 -17.58 -3.95
CA VAL A 58 3.61 -18.06 -4.43
C VAL A 58 3.56 -18.00 -5.96
N CYS A 59 4.14 -16.96 -6.56
CA CYS A 59 4.33 -16.85 -8.00
C CYS A 59 5.76 -17.28 -8.38
N THR A 60 6.01 -18.59 -8.45
CA THR A 60 7.26 -19.14 -9.02
C THR A 60 7.24 -19.18 -10.55
N CYS A 61 6.13 -18.78 -11.18
CA CYS A 61 6.10 -18.59 -12.62
C CYS A 61 6.83 -17.28 -12.97
N GLY A 62 7.90 -17.38 -13.75
CA GLY A 62 8.69 -16.26 -14.26
C GLY A 62 7.94 -15.43 -15.31
N CYS A 63 6.71 -15.01 -15.00
CA CYS A 63 5.92 -14.10 -15.83
C CYS A 63 6.49 -12.69 -15.66
N GLY A 64 7.63 -12.45 -16.32
CA GLY A 64 8.20 -11.12 -16.47
C GLY A 64 7.21 -10.21 -17.20
N GLY A 65 6.77 -9.16 -16.51
CA GLY A 65 6.21 -7.94 -17.09
C GLY A 65 5.22 -8.11 -18.24
N GLY A 66 3.95 -8.32 -17.91
CA GLY A 66 2.88 -8.16 -18.88
C GLY A 66 1.58 -8.66 -18.28
N GLY A 67 0.66 -7.75 -17.96
CA GLY A 67 -0.57 -8.07 -17.25
C GLY A 67 -1.45 -9.08 -18.00
N LYS A 68 -1.24 -10.36 -17.71
CA LYS A 68 -2.20 -11.42 -17.95
C LYS A 68 -2.20 -12.35 -16.73
N PRO A 69 -3.37 -12.62 -16.13
CA PRO A 69 -3.47 -13.61 -15.09
C PRO A 69 -3.22 -14.99 -15.71
N CYS A 70 -2.34 -15.76 -15.07
CA CYS A 70 -2.35 -17.22 -15.15
C CYS A 70 -3.63 -17.76 -14.50
#